data_AF-A0A3A6KP90-F1
#
_entry.id   AF-A0A3A6KP90-F1
#
_cell.length_a   1.000
_cell.length_b   1.000
_cell.length_c   1.000
_cell.angle_alpha   90.00
_cell.angle_beta   90.00
_cell.angle_gamma   90.00
#
_symmetry.space_group_name_H-M   'P 1'
#
loop_
_entity.id
_entity.type
_entity.pdbx_description
1 polymer ?
#
loop_
_entity_poly.entity_id
_entity_poly.type
_entity_poly.pdbx_seq_one_letter_code
_entity_poly.pdbx_strand_id
1 'polypeptide(L)'
;MIYQAILKIRGKEIPILYYNYRCHIQHYDDSNLRRIIQLHIQVCEEIGNRENLPVEGDLITLAFECSGDEAFFYDWLNEGMMQDGEIHFIYNEVEVADIFRFWDCYCVKIEEYMSVGSAPMMMVVYLSPGIIKRNNLEVREKVWKVSEISQQPIAPIASESKEEKQPEIVEVYWKDAEGTNRIEELPKDGIVTLYAKTINTQPGDKLSFTIILEDGKTLIKVDDCIVDAQGVANMIHFDLKKYKQNNTML
;
A
#
# COMPACT_ATOMS: atom_id res chain seq x y z
N MET A 1 6.36 -20.25 20.46
CA MET A 1 6.56 -19.98 19.03
C MET A 1 5.31 -19.24 18.57
N ILE A 2 5.42 -17.95 18.31
CA ILE A 2 4.25 -17.07 18.10
C ILE A 2 4.25 -16.72 16.61
N TYR A 3 3.24 -17.21 15.90
CA TYR A 3 2.92 -16.77 14.54
C TYR A 3 1.84 -15.71 14.66
N GLN A 4 2.08 -14.55 14.06
CA GLN A 4 1.09 -13.51 13.90
C GLN A 4 0.71 -13.43 12.42
N ALA A 5 -0.56 -13.17 12.13
CA ALA A 5 -1.01 -12.89 10.79
C ALA A 5 -1.64 -11.49 10.75
N ILE A 6 -1.35 -10.73 9.69
CA ILE A 6 -1.90 -9.38 9.50
C ILE A 6 -2.50 -9.30 8.09
N LEU A 7 -3.73 -8.83 8.00
CA LEU A 7 -4.37 -8.45 6.74
C LEU A 7 -3.99 -7.01 6.40
N LYS A 8 -3.42 -6.79 5.23
CA LYS A 8 -3.14 -5.46 4.67
C LYS A 8 -4.08 -5.19 3.51
N ILE A 9 -4.91 -4.17 3.65
CA ILE A 9 -5.94 -3.83 2.65
C ILE A 9 -6.28 -2.34 2.74
N ARG A 10 -6.31 -1.63 1.59
CA ARG A 10 -6.60 -0.19 1.51
C ARG A 10 -5.82 0.69 2.53
N GLY A 11 -4.55 0.35 2.78
CA GLY A 11 -3.71 1.07 3.75
C GLY A 11 -4.05 0.80 5.22
N LYS A 12 -4.95 -0.14 5.51
CA LYS A 12 -5.23 -0.65 6.87
C LYS A 12 -4.43 -1.91 7.13
N GLU A 13 -3.99 -2.07 8.38
CA GLU A 13 -3.38 -3.30 8.89
C GLU A 13 -4.26 -3.88 10.00
N ILE A 14 -4.84 -5.04 9.75
CA ILE A 14 -5.83 -5.66 10.64
C ILE A 14 -5.24 -6.97 11.18
N PRO A 15 -5.00 -7.10 12.50
CA PRO A 15 -4.50 -8.34 13.11
C PRO A 15 -5.48 -9.50 12.95
N ILE A 16 -5.01 -10.62 12.39
CA ILE A 16 -5.81 -11.83 12.19
C ILE A 16 -5.60 -12.78 13.37
N LEU A 17 -6.70 -13.19 13.99
CA LEU A 17 -6.71 -14.22 15.04
C LEU A 17 -6.75 -15.64 14.49
N TYR A 18 -7.43 -15.83 13.35
CA TYR A 18 -7.53 -17.12 12.69
C TYR A 18 -7.49 -16.96 11.19
N TYR A 19 -6.67 -17.77 10.53
CA TYR A 19 -6.57 -17.87 9.08
C TYR A 19 -6.85 -19.30 8.64
N ASN A 20 -7.71 -19.45 7.63
CA ASN A 20 -7.91 -20.71 6.93
C ASN A 20 -8.07 -20.45 5.44
N TYR A 21 -7.46 -21.30 4.62
CA TYR A 21 -7.64 -21.30 3.17
C TYR A 21 -8.04 -22.71 2.74
N ARG A 22 -9.06 -22.79 1.88
CA ARG A 22 -9.60 -24.06 1.37
C ARG A 22 -9.76 -24.01 -0.15
N CYS A 23 -9.14 -24.98 -0.81
CA CYS A 23 -9.37 -25.33 -2.22
C CYS A 23 -9.56 -26.85 -2.32
N HIS A 24 -10.22 -27.31 -3.37
CA HIS A 24 -10.46 -28.73 -3.62
C HIS A 24 -10.43 -29.02 -5.11
N ILE A 25 -10.12 -30.25 -5.50
CA ILE A 25 -10.23 -30.65 -6.90
C ILE A 25 -11.72 -30.66 -7.26
N GLN A 26 -12.07 -30.11 -8.41
CA GLN A 26 -13.41 -30.18 -8.95
C GLN A 26 -13.82 -31.65 -9.06
N HIS A 27 -14.86 -32.02 -8.33
CA HIS A 27 -15.46 -33.33 -8.42
C HIS A 27 -16.96 -33.15 -8.43
N TYR A 28 -17.59 -33.53 -9.54
CA TYR A 28 -18.94 -34.06 -9.45
C TYR A 28 -18.84 -35.30 -8.55
N ASP A 29 -19.77 -35.52 -7.62
CA ASP A 29 -19.80 -36.64 -6.65
C ASP A 29 -19.52 -38.01 -7.30
N ASP A 30 -18.25 -38.31 -7.60
CA ASP A 30 -17.82 -39.51 -8.29
C ASP A 30 -17.05 -40.36 -7.28
N SER A 31 -17.66 -41.49 -6.93
CA SER A 31 -17.08 -42.49 -6.04
C SER A 31 -15.67 -42.96 -6.47
N ASN A 32 -15.28 -42.75 -7.73
CA ASN A 32 -14.00 -43.14 -8.29
C ASN A 32 -12.99 -42.00 -8.40
N LEU A 33 -13.26 -40.81 -7.83
CA LEU A 33 -12.37 -39.64 -7.93
C LEU A 33 -10.90 -39.96 -7.61
N ARG A 34 -10.65 -40.77 -6.57
CA ARG A 34 -9.29 -41.22 -6.22
C ARG A 34 -8.61 -41.97 -7.36
N ARG A 35 -9.34 -42.84 -8.06
CA ARG A 35 -8.82 -43.62 -9.17
C ARG A 35 -8.58 -42.74 -10.40
N ILE A 36 -9.47 -41.78 -10.66
CA ILE A 36 -9.34 -40.82 -11.76
C ILE A 36 -8.09 -39.95 -11.56
N ILE A 37 -7.90 -39.40 -10.34
CA ILE A 37 -6.70 -38.61 -10.00
C ILE A 37 -5.42 -39.43 -10.20
N GLN A 38 -5.41 -40.69 -9.73
CA GLN A 38 -4.26 -41.56 -9.92
C GLN A 38 -3.91 -41.80 -11.38
N LEU A 39 -4.92 -42.08 -12.21
CA LEU A 39 -4.74 -42.29 -13.65
C LEU A 39 -4.28 -41.02 -14.35
N HIS A 40 -4.83 -39.85 -13.99
CA HIS A 40 -4.40 -38.56 -14.54
C HIS A 40 -2.92 -38.29 -14.24
N ILE A 41 -2.49 -38.47 -12.99
CA ILE A 41 -1.08 -38.31 -12.60
C ILE A 41 -0.18 -39.26 -13.40
N GLN A 42 -0.57 -40.55 -13.49
CA GLN A 42 0.20 -41.54 -14.22
C GLN A 42 0.37 -41.17 -15.70
N VAL A 43 -0.73 -40.79 -16.37
CA VAL A 43 -0.70 -40.38 -17.77
C VAL A 43 0.16 -39.14 -17.95
N CYS A 44 0.03 -38.13 -17.09
CA CYS A 44 0.87 -36.93 -17.11
C CYS A 44 2.37 -37.22 -16.97
N GLU A 45 2.73 -38.18 -16.12
CA GLU A 45 4.12 -38.64 -15.97
C GLU A 45 4.63 -39.39 -17.21
N GLU A 46 3.79 -40.22 -17.84
CA GLU A 46 4.13 -40.99 -19.05
C GLU A 46 4.31 -40.08 -20.28
N ILE A 47 3.47 -39.07 -20.45
CA ILE A 47 3.51 -38.16 -21.62
C ILE A 47 4.41 -36.93 -21.41
N GLY A 48 4.94 -36.74 -20.19
CA GLY A 48 5.77 -35.58 -19.84
C GLY A 48 5.02 -34.24 -19.81
N ASN A 49 3.69 -34.25 -19.84
CA ASN A 49 2.84 -33.07 -19.78
C ASN A 49 1.99 -33.12 -18.51
N ARG A 50 2.34 -32.29 -17.52
CA ARG A 50 1.53 -32.11 -16.31
C ARG A 50 0.44 -31.08 -16.57
N GLU A 51 -0.66 -31.51 -17.16
CA GLU A 51 -1.88 -30.71 -17.07
C GLU A 51 -2.33 -30.66 -15.60
N ASN A 52 -2.49 -29.45 -15.07
CA ASN A 52 -2.95 -29.25 -13.70
C ASN A 52 -4.41 -29.72 -13.57
N LEU A 53 -4.71 -30.45 -12.51
CA LEU A 53 -6.09 -30.83 -12.19
C LEU A 53 -6.95 -29.56 -12.01
N PRO A 54 -8.23 -29.60 -12.43
CA PRO A 54 -9.15 -28.49 -12.20
C PRO A 54 -9.38 -28.34 -10.69
N VAL A 55 -8.83 -27.29 -10.09
CA VAL A 55 -9.02 -26.98 -8.68
C VAL A 55 -10.05 -25.86 -8.56
N GLU A 56 -11.06 -26.07 -7.73
CA GLU A 56 -12.11 -25.12 -7.38
C GLU A 56 -12.01 -24.68 -5.92
N GLY A 57 -12.80 -23.67 -5.56
CA GLY A 57 -12.86 -23.09 -4.23
C GLY A 57 -12.03 -21.81 -4.12
N ASP A 58 -10.87 -21.91 -3.46
CA ASP A 58 -10.09 -20.78 -2.97
C ASP A 58 -10.89 -19.86 -2.04
N LEU A 59 -11.50 -20.45 -1.02
CA LEU A 59 -12.17 -19.68 0.04
C LEU A 59 -11.17 -19.36 1.14
N ILE A 60 -11.00 -18.08 1.44
CA ILE A 60 -10.22 -17.61 2.60
C ILE A 60 -11.21 -17.31 3.72
N THR A 61 -10.88 -17.72 4.94
CA THR A 61 -11.66 -17.43 6.14
C THR A 61 -10.73 -16.76 7.15
N LEU A 62 -11.08 -15.54 7.57
CA LEU A 62 -10.31 -14.75 8.53
C LEU A 62 -11.19 -14.44 9.74
N ALA A 63 -10.62 -14.51 10.94
CA ALA A 63 -11.28 -14.03 12.15
C ALA A 63 -10.50 -12.88 12.79
N PHE A 64 -11.22 -11.88 13.31
CA PHE A 64 -10.68 -10.68 13.94
C PHE A 64 -11.43 -10.37 15.24
N GLU A 65 -10.77 -9.67 16.16
CA GLU A 65 -11.46 -8.97 17.25
C GLU A 65 -12.14 -7.73 16.67
N CYS A 66 -13.37 -7.45 17.09
CA CYS A 66 -14.05 -6.23 16.70
C CYS A 66 -13.44 -5.04 17.44
N SER A 67 -12.75 -4.16 16.71
CA SER A 67 -12.01 -3.01 17.22
C SER A 67 -12.39 -1.67 16.54
N GLY A 68 -13.42 -1.65 15.69
CA GLY A 68 -13.92 -0.45 15.01
C GLY A 68 -13.75 -0.43 13.49
N ASP A 69 -13.21 -1.49 12.89
CA ASP A 69 -13.01 -1.62 11.44
C ASP A 69 -14.16 -2.38 10.74
N GLU A 70 -15.22 -2.75 11.45
CA GLU A 70 -16.27 -3.64 10.99
C GLU A 70 -17.05 -3.06 9.81
N ALA A 71 -17.27 -1.74 9.81
CA ALA A 71 -17.98 -1.04 8.75
C ALA A 71 -17.37 -1.32 7.37
N PHE A 72 -16.04 -1.38 7.28
CA PHE A 72 -15.35 -1.69 6.02
C PHE A 72 -15.75 -3.06 5.46
N PHE A 73 -15.87 -4.08 6.30
CA PHE A 73 -16.23 -5.42 5.85
C PHE A 73 -17.68 -5.49 5.39
N TYR A 74 -18.58 -4.79 6.09
CA TYR A 74 -19.97 -4.67 5.68
C TYR A 74 -20.13 -3.93 4.36
N ASP A 75 -19.43 -2.82 4.16
CA ASP A 75 -19.45 -2.08 2.89
C ASP A 75 -18.92 -2.97 1.77
N TRP A 76 -17.83 -3.69 2.00
CA TRP A 76 -17.28 -4.64 1.03
C TRP A 76 -18.29 -5.73 0.65
N LEU A 77 -18.99 -6.33 1.62
CA LEU A 77 -20.01 -7.34 1.38
C LEU A 77 -21.24 -6.76 0.65
N ASN A 78 -21.75 -5.62 1.10
CA ASN A 78 -23.03 -5.06 0.64
C ASN A 78 -22.91 -4.36 -0.71
N GLU A 79 -21.81 -3.66 -0.97
CA GLU A 79 -21.60 -2.99 -2.25
C GLU A 79 -21.18 -3.98 -3.34
N GLY A 80 -20.74 -5.19 -2.97
CA GLY A 80 -20.23 -6.18 -3.92
C GLY A 80 -19.00 -5.66 -4.66
N MET A 81 -18.14 -4.89 -3.98
CA MET A 81 -16.92 -4.34 -4.57
C MET A 81 -15.81 -5.39 -4.54
N MET A 82 -14.98 -5.41 -5.58
CA MET A 82 -13.73 -6.18 -5.54
C MET A 82 -12.65 -5.38 -4.80
N GLN A 83 -11.84 -6.08 -3.99
CA GLN A 83 -10.66 -5.50 -3.34
C GLN A 83 -9.43 -6.36 -3.59
N ASP A 84 -8.29 -5.72 -3.48
CA ASP A 84 -6.98 -6.36 -3.48
C ASP A 84 -6.35 -6.24 -2.09
N GLY A 85 -5.50 -7.20 -1.73
CA GLY A 85 -4.86 -7.19 -0.42
C GLY A 85 -3.85 -8.29 -0.23
N GLU A 86 -3.22 -8.26 0.95
CA GLU A 86 -2.20 -9.23 1.35
C GLU A 86 -2.42 -9.72 2.76
N ILE A 87 -2.05 -10.98 3.00
CA ILE A 87 -1.97 -11.56 4.32
C ILE A 87 -0.51 -11.87 4.59
N HIS A 88 0.05 -11.19 5.60
CA HIS A 88 1.43 -11.31 6.02
C HIS A 88 1.51 -12.26 7.19
N PHE A 89 2.29 -13.33 7.06
CA PHE A 89 2.58 -14.27 8.15
C PHE A 89 3.92 -13.90 8.77
N ILE A 90 3.88 -13.41 10.00
CA ILE A 90 5.03 -12.88 10.73
C ILE A 90 5.44 -13.91 11.78
N TYR A 91 6.70 -14.29 11.74
CA TYR A 91 7.35 -15.18 12.68
C TYR A 91 8.16 -14.37 13.70
N ASN A 92 7.95 -14.67 14.98
CA ASN A 92 8.64 -14.02 16.10
C ASN A 92 8.61 -12.47 16.04
N GLU A 93 7.51 -11.89 15.56
CA GLU A 93 7.28 -10.43 15.50
C GLU A 93 8.26 -9.62 14.63
N VAL A 94 9.19 -10.27 13.92
CA VAL A 94 10.27 -9.59 13.19
C VAL A 94 10.38 -10.04 11.73
N GLU A 95 10.18 -11.33 11.44
CA GLU A 95 10.42 -11.88 10.11
C GLU A 95 9.12 -12.20 9.39
N VAL A 96 8.92 -11.62 8.20
CA VAL A 96 7.80 -12.02 7.32
C VAL A 96 8.15 -13.36 6.67
N ALA A 97 7.60 -14.44 7.23
CA ALA A 97 7.84 -15.80 6.75
C ALA A 97 7.16 -16.06 5.40
N ASP A 98 5.99 -15.44 5.17
CA ASP A 98 5.24 -15.63 3.93
C ASP A 98 4.24 -14.50 3.68
N ILE A 99 3.91 -14.30 2.41
CA ILE A 99 2.92 -13.32 1.95
C ILE A 99 1.94 -14.03 1.01
N PHE A 100 0.67 -14.02 1.40
CA PHE A 100 -0.44 -14.45 0.55
C PHE A 100 -1.11 -13.23 -0.05
N ARG A 101 -0.99 -13.05 -1.36
CA ARG A 101 -1.57 -11.93 -2.10
C ARG A 101 -2.85 -12.37 -2.80
N PHE A 102 -3.82 -11.49 -2.84
CA PHE A 102 -5.06 -11.70 -3.55
C PHE A 102 -5.51 -10.46 -4.31
N TRP A 103 -6.19 -10.70 -5.44
CA TRP A 103 -6.81 -9.67 -6.26
C TRP A 103 -8.23 -10.08 -6.66
N ASP A 104 -8.99 -9.09 -7.11
CA ASP A 104 -10.39 -9.27 -7.56
C ASP A 104 -11.22 -10.00 -6.49
N CYS A 105 -11.06 -9.60 -5.23
CA CYS A 105 -11.58 -10.36 -4.11
C CYS A 105 -12.93 -9.83 -3.64
N TYR A 106 -13.90 -10.72 -3.53
CA TYR A 106 -15.20 -10.45 -2.95
C TYR A 106 -15.23 -10.88 -1.48
N CYS A 107 -15.82 -10.06 -0.62
CA CYS A 107 -16.36 -10.53 0.65
C CYS A 107 -17.69 -11.25 0.35
N VAL A 108 -17.78 -12.54 0.67
CA VAL A 108 -18.95 -13.37 0.30
C VAL A 108 -19.83 -13.74 1.48
N LYS A 109 -19.32 -13.59 2.71
CA LYS A 109 -20.07 -13.87 3.94
C LYS A 109 -19.36 -13.23 5.13
N ILE A 110 -20.15 -12.75 6.08
CA ILE A 110 -19.71 -12.29 7.40
C ILE A 110 -20.49 -13.06 8.46
N GLU A 111 -19.82 -13.42 9.54
CA GLU A 111 -20.42 -13.93 10.78
C GLU A 111 -19.87 -13.14 11.96
N GLU A 112 -20.70 -12.89 12.95
CA GLU A 112 -20.30 -12.26 14.20
C GLU A 112 -20.58 -13.20 15.37
N TYR A 113 -19.65 -13.23 16.30
CA TYR A 113 -19.73 -14.06 17.49
C TYR A 113 -19.45 -13.19 18.71
N MET A 114 -20.35 -13.26 19.68
CA MET A 114 -20.12 -12.70 21.00
C MET A 114 -20.14 -13.85 22.01
N SER A 115 -19.10 -13.94 22.82
CA SER A 115 -19.05 -14.89 23.93
C SER A 115 -19.44 -14.20 25.23
N VAL A 116 -20.15 -14.91 26.11
CA VAL A 116 -20.53 -14.38 27.43
C VAL A 116 -19.29 -14.35 28.32
N GLY A 117 -18.97 -13.18 28.89
CA GLY A 117 -17.81 -12.99 29.76
C GLY A 117 -16.96 -11.81 29.32
N SER A 118 -15.65 -11.87 29.56
CA SER A 118 -14.69 -10.81 29.20
C SER A 118 -14.01 -11.02 27.85
N ALA A 119 -14.52 -11.93 27.01
CA ALA A 119 -13.96 -12.18 25.69
C ALA A 119 -14.43 -11.08 24.71
N PRO A 120 -13.55 -10.57 23.85
CA PRO A 120 -13.94 -9.57 22.86
C PRO A 120 -14.96 -10.14 21.88
N MET A 121 -15.77 -9.25 21.31
CA MET A 121 -16.62 -9.60 20.17
C MET A 121 -15.72 -9.94 18.98
N MET A 122 -16.15 -10.93 18.20
CA MET A 122 -15.37 -11.50 17.11
C MET A 122 -16.15 -11.39 15.80
N MET A 123 -15.44 -11.09 14.73
CA MET A 123 -15.97 -11.16 13.36
C MET A 123 -15.21 -12.20 12.57
N VAL A 124 -15.93 -13.01 11.80
CA VAL A 124 -15.38 -13.96 10.83
C VAL A 124 -15.83 -13.54 9.43
N VAL A 125 -14.88 -13.32 8.54
CA VAL A 125 -15.15 -12.96 7.14
C VAL A 125 -14.70 -14.08 6.21
N TYR A 126 -15.49 -14.27 5.17
CA TYR A 126 -15.20 -15.22 4.10
C TYR A 126 -14.93 -14.46 2.83
N LEU A 127 -13.76 -14.68 2.25
CA LEU A 127 -13.28 -13.98 1.07
C LEU A 127 -13.11 -14.98 -0.09
N SER A 128 -13.57 -14.57 -1.27
CA SER A 128 -13.38 -15.31 -2.52
C SER A 128 -12.56 -14.44 -3.47
N PRO A 129 -11.23 -14.64 -3.53
CA PRO A 129 -10.36 -13.97 -4.49
C PRO A 129 -10.53 -14.54 -5.90
N GLY A 130 -10.42 -13.67 -6.91
CA GLY A 130 -10.33 -14.07 -8.31
C GLY A 130 -8.93 -14.51 -8.70
N ILE A 131 -7.92 -13.94 -8.06
CA ILE A 131 -6.52 -14.28 -8.30
C ILE A 131 -5.78 -14.41 -6.97
N ILE A 132 -4.92 -15.44 -6.85
CA ILE A 132 -4.08 -15.64 -5.67
C ILE A 132 -2.62 -15.87 -6.07
N LYS A 133 -1.70 -15.32 -5.28
CA LYS A 133 -0.26 -15.53 -5.43
C LYS A 133 0.37 -15.67 -4.06
N ARG A 134 1.12 -16.75 -3.89
CA ARG A 134 1.96 -16.99 -2.71
C ARG A 134 3.43 -16.95 -3.14
N ASN A 135 4.35 -16.53 -2.27
CA ASN A 135 5.74 -16.23 -2.63
C ASN A 135 6.41 -17.35 -3.46
N ASN A 136 6.19 -18.62 -3.09
CA ASN A 136 6.83 -19.78 -3.72
C ASN A 136 5.90 -20.62 -4.62
N LEU A 137 4.71 -20.13 -4.97
CA LEU A 137 3.74 -20.84 -5.82
C LEU A 137 3.42 -20.04 -7.06
N GLU A 138 3.06 -20.69 -8.16
CA GLU A 138 2.55 -20.03 -9.36
C GLU A 138 1.27 -19.24 -9.06
N VAL A 139 1.00 -18.21 -9.88
CA VAL A 139 -0.27 -17.47 -9.79
C VAL A 139 -1.40 -18.43 -10.14
N ARG A 140 -2.45 -18.44 -9.33
CA ARG A 140 -3.69 -19.15 -9.64
C ARG A 140 -4.79 -18.13 -9.91
N GLU A 141 -5.49 -18.35 -11.01
CA GLU A 141 -6.53 -17.46 -11.52
C GLU A 141 -7.84 -18.22 -11.69
N LYS A 142 -8.94 -17.63 -11.25
CA LYS A 142 -10.29 -18.13 -11.51
C LYS A 142 -10.81 -17.58 -12.83
N VAL A 143 -11.73 -18.33 -13.45
CA VAL A 143 -12.33 -18.01 -14.75
C VAL A 143 -13.05 -16.66 -14.81
N TRP A 144 -13.46 -16.12 -13.65
CA TRP A 144 -14.18 -14.86 -13.54
C TRP A 144 -13.30 -13.68 -13.12
N LYS A 145 -11.97 -13.85 -13.05
CA LYS A 145 -11.04 -12.75 -12.79
C LYS A 145 -11.27 -11.58 -13.75
N VAL A 146 -10.94 -10.37 -13.32
CA VAL A 146 -11.06 -9.16 -14.12
C VAL A 146 -9.68 -8.56 -14.42
N SER A 147 -8.77 -8.62 -13.44
CA SER A 147 -7.44 -8.05 -13.52
C SER A 147 -6.47 -8.96 -14.28
N GLU A 148 -5.55 -8.35 -15.03
CA GLU A 148 -4.41 -9.04 -15.64
C GLU A 148 -3.16 -8.75 -14.82
N ILE A 149 -2.61 -9.79 -14.18
CA ILE A 149 -1.39 -9.63 -13.37
C ILE A 149 -0.20 -10.10 -14.19
N SER A 150 0.65 -9.16 -14.59
CA SER A 150 1.92 -9.50 -15.25
C SER A 150 2.73 -10.44 -14.36
N GLN A 151 3.16 -11.59 -14.89
CA GLN A 151 3.96 -12.62 -14.21
C GLN A 151 5.38 -12.14 -13.79
N GLN A 152 5.69 -10.86 -13.95
CA GLN A 152 6.87 -10.26 -13.33
C GLN A 152 6.75 -10.38 -11.81
N PRO A 153 7.87 -10.42 -11.05
CA PRO A 153 7.81 -10.45 -9.59
C PRO A 153 7.02 -9.23 -9.12
N ILE A 154 5.77 -9.49 -8.72
CA ILE A 154 4.89 -8.50 -8.15
C ILE A 154 5.56 -8.15 -6.83
N ALA A 155 6.12 -6.94 -6.75
CA ALA A 155 6.61 -6.41 -5.50
C ALA A 155 5.50 -6.63 -4.45
N PRO A 156 5.84 -7.00 -3.20
CA PRO A 156 4.86 -6.93 -2.12
C PRO A 156 4.09 -5.62 -2.24
N ILE A 157 2.76 -5.67 -2.11
CA ILE A 157 1.97 -4.51 -1.75
C ILE A 157 2.65 -4.06 -0.48
N ALA A 158 3.44 -3.00 -0.63
CA ALA A 158 4.26 -2.53 0.42
C ALA A 158 3.30 -2.22 1.58
N SER A 159 3.33 -3.04 2.63
CA SER A 159 3.59 -2.48 3.96
C SER A 159 4.48 -1.31 3.69
N GLU A 160 4.08 -0.09 4.06
CA GLU A 160 5.03 1.01 4.07
C GLU A 160 6.28 0.47 4.74
N SER A 161 7.27 0.14 3.92
CA SER A 161 8.55 -0.25 4.40
C SER A 161 8.93 0.98 5.17
N LYS A 162 9.39 0.79 6.40
CA LYS A 162 10.39 1.70 6.94
C LYS A 162 11.67 1.58 6.07
N GLU A 163 11.55 1.69 4.75
CA GLU A 163 12.51 2.49 4.03
C GLU A 163 12.28 3.87 4.62
N GLU A 164 13.26 4.35 5.37
CA GLU A 164 13.41 5.77 5.59
C GLU A 164 13.48 6.41 4.20
N LYS A 165 12.31 6.72 3.65
CA LYS A 165 12.22 7.48 2.40
C LYS A 165 12.99 8.76 2.70
N GLN A 166 14.03 9.02 1.92
CA GLN A 166 14.89 10.15 2.19
C GLN A 166 14.05 11.44 2.12
N PRO A 167 14.36 12.44 2.98
CA PRO A 167 13.72 13.75 2.89
C PRO A 167 13.90 14.31 1.48
N GLU A 168 12.79 14.68 0.83
CA GLU A 168 12.80 15.18 -0.55
C GLU A 168 11.96 16.46 -0.67
N ILE A 169 12.45 17.42 -1.46
CA ILE A 169 11.71 18.62 -1.85
C ILE A 169 10.92 18.28 -3.12
N VAL A 170 9.59 18.28 -3.03
CA VAL A 170 8.71 17.91 -4.15
C VAL A 170 8.26 19.10 -4.98
N GLU A 171 8.22 20.28 -4.39
CA GLU A 171 7.75 21.48 -5.08
C GLU A 171 8.39 22.72 -4.49
N VAL A 172 8.81 23.65 -5.35
CA VAL A 172 9.29 24.98 -4.98
C VAL A 172 8.62 26.01 -5.87
N TYR A 173 7.99 27.02 -5.28
CA TYR A 173 7.34 28.09 -6.03
C TYR A 173 7.27 29.38 -5.21
N TRP A 174 6.93 30.47 -5.91
CA TRP A 174 6.77 31.78 -5.33
C TRP A 174 5.31 32.05 -4.98
N LYS A 175 5.10 32.73 -3.85
CA LYS A 175 3.82 33.34 -3.48
C LYS A 175 3.96 34.86 -3.33
N ASP A 176 2.82 35.53 -3.30
CA ASP A 176 2.74 36.94 -2.93
C ASP A 176 3.36 37.22 -1.54
N ALA A 177 3.53 38.51 -1.21
CA ALA A 177 4.13 38.93 0.06
C ALA A 177 3.38 38.39 1.30
N GLU A 178 2.08 38.14 1.15
CA GLU A 178 1.22 37.61 2.22
C GLU A 178 1.28 36.08 2.34
N GLY A 179 1.88 35.38 1.35
CA GLY A 179 1.98 33.93 1.31
C GLY A 179 0.67 33.23 0.92
N THR A 180 -0.27 33.97 0.32
CA THR A 180 -1.63 33.51 0.04
C THR A 180 -1.72 32.92 -1.36
N ASN A 181 -1.36 33.68 -2.40
CA ASN A 181 -1.51 33.25 -3.79
C ASN A 181 -0.17 32.86 -4.41
N ARG A 182 -0.16 31.77 -5.18
CA ARG A 182 0.97 31.40 -6.03
C ARG A 182 1.11 32.41 -7.16
N ILE A 183 2.35 32.83 -7.42
CA ILE A 183 2.68 33.78 -8.47
C ILE A 183 3.68 33.15 -9.44
N GLU A 184 3.52 33.46 -10.72
CA GLU A 184 4.46 33.07 -11.79
C GLU A 184 5.35 34.22 -12.22
N GLU A 185 4.88 35.46 -12.03
CA GLU A 185 5.62 36.68 -12.30
C GLU A 185 5.98 37.40 -11.01
N LEU A 186 7.23 37.86 -10.91
CA LEU A 186 7.69 38.61 -9.73
C LEU A 186 7.01 39.99 -9.67
N PRO A 187 6.47 40.39 -8.50
CA PRO A 187 5.82 41.68 -8.34
C PRO A 187 6.84 42.82 -8.47
N LYS A 188 6.33 44.00 -8.86
CA LYS A 188 7.18 45.18 -9.14
C LYS A 188 7.95 45.66 -7.92
N ASP A 189 7.47 45.42 -6.70
CA ASP A 189 8.16 45.77 -5.45
C ASP A 189 9.29 44.77 -5.11
N GLY A 190 9.24 43.56 -5.66
CA GLY A 190 10.21 42.49 -5.45
C GLY A 190 10.05 41.73 -4.13
N ILE A 191 8.92 41.92 -3.43
CA ILE A 191 8.63 41.23 -2.17
C ILE A 191 7.80 39.99 -2.47
N VAL A 192 8.34 38.83 -2.12
CA VAL A 192 7.72 37.52 -2.39
C VAL A 192 7.88 36.58 -1.22
N THR A 193 7.14 35.48 -1.22
CA THR A 193 7.31 34.39 -0.26
C THR A 193 7.83 33.17 -1.00
N LEU A 194 8.96 32.61 -0.56
CA LEU A 194 9.44 31.33 -1.07
C LEU A 194 8.70 30.21 -0.36
N TYR A 195 8.09 29.31 -1.14
CA TYR A 195 7.32 28.18 -0.63
C TYR A 195 7.96 26.88 -1.14
N ALA A 196 8.39 26.02 -0.22
CA ALA A 196 8.91 24.71 -0.53
C ALA A 196 8.12 23.63 0.19
N LYS A 197 7.59 22.68 -0.57
CA LYS A 197 6.86 21.52 -0.06
C LYS A 197 7.81 20.33 -0.03
N THR A 198 7.82 19.61 1.09
CA THR A 198 8.66 18.44 1.29
C THR A 198 7.83 17.20 1.61
N ILE A 199 8.43 16.03 1.39
CA ILE A 199 7.92 14.74 1.82
C ILE A 199 8.98 14.04 2.66
N ASN A 200 8.54 13.18 3.58
CA ASN A 200 9.41 12.41 4.47
C ASN A 200 10.34 13.27 5.37
N THR A 201 10.01 14.54 5.57
CA THR A 201 10.62 15.46 6.56
C THR A 201 9.82 15.49 7.84
N GLN A 202 10.50 15.74 8.97
CA GLN A 202 9.87 15.99 10.26
C GLN A 202 9.82 17.50 10.58
N PRO A 203 8.86 17.94 11.41
CA PRO A 203 8.82 19.33 11.86
C PRO A 203 10.09 19.68 12.62
N GLY A 204 10.76 20.76 12.21
CA GLY A 204 12.08 21.14 12.74
C GLY A 204 13.27 20.80 11.84
N ASP A 205 13.06 20.00 10.78
CA ASP A 205 14.08 19.77 9.76
C ASP A 205 14.48 21.07 9.08
N LYS A 206 15.74 21.15 8.62
CA LYS A 206 16.35 22.34 8.06
C LYS A 206 16.59 22.18 6.56
N LEU A 207 16.16 23.18 5.80
CA LEU A 207 16.38 23.29 4.35
C LEU A 207 17.23 24.51 4.03
N SER A 208 18.16 24.34 3.10
CA SER A 208 18.93 25.44 2.52
C SER A 208 18.58 25.59 1.04
N PHE A 209 18.36 26.83 0.61
CA PHE A 209 18.07 27.18 -0.78
C PHE A 209 19.19 28.03 -1.36
N THR A 210 19.57 27.76 -2.60
CA THR A 210 20.42 28.67 -3.38
C THR A 210 19.61 29.15 -4.58
N ILE A 211 19.39 30.45 -4.67
CA ILE A 211 18.68 31.06 -5.81
C ILE A 211 19.74 31.55 -6.79
N ILE A 212 19.63 31.09 -8.04
CA ILE A 212 20.56 31.40 -9.13
C ILE A 212 19.76 32.12 -10.22
N LEU A 213 20.35 33.18 -10.77
CA LEU A 213 19.80 33.89 -11.92
C LEU A 213 20.01 33.10 -13.22
N GLU A 214 19.28 33.45 -14.27
CA GLU A 214 19.42 32.81 -15.59
C GLU A 214 20.84 32.92 -16.18
N ASP A 215 21.63 33.93 -15.77
CA ASP A 215 23.03 34.10 -16.17
C ASP A 215 24.01 33.23 -15.36
N GLY A 216 23.49 32.37 -14.48
CA GLY A 216 24.27 31.46 -13.63
C GLY A 216 24.86 32.10 -12.38
N LYS A 217 24.61 33.41 -12.14
CA LYS A 217 25.08 34.06 -10.91
C LYS A 217 24.17 33.72 -9.75
N THR A 218 24.77 33.27 -8.65
CA THR A 218 24.06 33.10 -7.38
C THR A 218 23.57 34.45 -6.88
N LEU A 219 22.25 34.59 -6.73
CA LEU A 219 21.62 35.76 -6.15
C LEU A 219 21.76 35.75 -4.63
N ILE A 220 21.45 34.60 -4.01
CA ILE A 220 21.47 34.44 -2.55
C ILE A 220 21.53 32.95 -2.15
N LYS A 221 22.11 32.71 -0.97
CA LYS A 221 21.96 31.46 -0.22
C LYS A 221 21.14 31.74 1.03
N VAL A 222 20.09 30.96 1.22
CA VAL A 222 19.24 30.97 2.41
C VAL A 222 19.51 29.66 3.13
N ASP A 223 19.94 29.74 4.38
CA ASP A 223 20.23 28.57 5.20
C ASP A 223 19.19 28.41 6.32
N ASP A 224 19.02 27.17 6.77
CA ASP A 224 18.22 26.82 7.96
C ASP A 224 16.72 27.20 7.91
N CYS A 225 16.08 27.13 6.74
CA CYS A 225 14.62 27.21 6.66
C CYS A 225 13.97 26.00 7.35
N ILE A 226 13.14 26.27 8.36
CA ILE A 226 12.53 25.23 9.18
C ILE A 226 11.27 24.68 8.51
N VAL A 227 11.17 23.36 8.43
CA VAL A 227 9.97 22.64 7.99
C VAL A 227 8.92 22.64 9.09
N ASP A 228 7.70 23.04 8.76
CA ASP A 228 6.55 23.08 9.66
C ASP A 228 5.83 21.72 9.80
N ALA A 229 4.75 21.69 10.60
CA ALA A 229 3.94 20.50 10.84
C ALA A 229 3.22 19.95 9.59
N GLN A 230 3.18 20.74 8.52
CA GLN A 230 2.54 20.40 7.25
C GLN A 230 3.56 19.94 6.19
N GLY A 231 4.84 19.82 6.55
CA GLY A 231 5.90 19.45 5.61
C GLY A 231 6.23 20.60 4.66
N VAL A 232 6.17 21.83 5.15
CA VAL A 232 6.38 23.03 4.35
C VAL A 232 7.43 23.91 5.00
N ALA A 233 8.37 24.40 4.20
CA ALA A 233 9.27 25.47 4.59
C ALA A 233 8.92 26.75 3.84
N ASN A 234 8.60 27.79 4.60
CA ASN A 234 8.19 29.08 4.07
C ASN A 234 9.15 30.17 4.50
N MET A 235 9.51 31.04 3.57
CA MET A 235 10.21 32.27 3.87
C MET A 235 9.37 33.46 3.44
N ILE A 236 8.66 34.04 4.41
CA ILE A 236 7.70 35.11 4.21
C ILE A 236 8.45 36.45 4.09
N HIS A 237 7.91 37.38 3.29
CA HIS A 237 8.43 38.75 3.14
C HIS A 237 9.87 38.84 2.63
N PHE A 238 10.22 38.01 1.65
CA PHE A 238 11.54 38.02 1.02
C PHE A 238 11.68 39.14 -0.01
N ASP A 239 12.58 40.09 0.24
CA ASP A 239 12.85 41.24 -0.64
C ASP A 239 14.00 40.93 -1.60
N LEU A 240 13.67 40.56 -2.85
CA LEU A 240 14.63 40.21 -3.90
C LEU A 240 15.45 41.42 -4.39
N LYS A 241 14.98 42.66 -4.21
CA LYS A 241 15.66 43.85 -4.72
C LYS A 241 16.87 44.25 -3.89
N LYS A 242 16.83 44.03 -2.58
CA LYS A 242 17.99 44.24 -1.69
C LYS A 242 19.23 43.45 -2.12
N TYR A 243 19.03 42.26 -2.69
CA TYR A 243 20.13 41.40 -3.14
C TYR A 243 20.61 41.69 -4.56
N LYS A 244 19.75 42.28 -5.41
CA LYS A 244 20.15 42.72 -6.76
C LYS A 244 21.11 43.91 -6.72
N GLN A 245 21.00 44.80 -5.72
CA GLN A 245 21.87 45.98 -5.59
C GLN A 245 23.28 45.67 -5.07
N ASN A 246 23.46 44.62 -4.28
CA ASN A 246 24.78 44.25 -3.75
C ASN A 246 25.72 43.62 -4.79
N ASN A 247 25.20 43.08 -5.90
CA ASN A 247 26.03 42.55 -7.00
C ASN A 247 26.38 43.61 -8.07
N THR A 248 26.10 44.90 -7.83
CA THR A 248 26.55 46.01 -8.71
C THR A 248 27.72 46.81 -8.11
N MET A 249 28.23 46.42 -6.95
CA MET A 249 29.49 46.93 -6.40
C MET A 249 30.42 45.75 -6.03
N LEU A 250 31.02 45.12 -7.04
CA LEU A 250 32.34 44.48 -7.03
C LEU A 250 32.69 43.97 -8.43
#